data_AF-A0A7C0WGT9-F1
#
_entry.id   AF-A0A7C0WGT9-F1
#
_cell.length_a   1.000
_cell.length_b   1.000
_cell.length_c   1.000
_cell.angle_alpha   90.00
_cell.angle_beta   90.00
_cell.angle_gamma   90.00
#
_symmetry.space_group_name_H-M   'P 1'
#
loop_
_entity.id
_entity.type
_entity.pdbx_description
1 polymer ?
#
loop_
_entity_poly.entity_id
_entity_poly.type
_entity_poly.pdbx_seq_one_letter_code
_entity_poly.pdbx_strand_id
1 'polypeptide(L)'
;MFRGKSLNFLVNFSRRLMRDGLRKFVANQTGAVVLLFGLTLIPLMGFVGGAIDYAYAYRTRAKMQNALDAAALAAGRVLEISASESDAQEAATKVMDANLGPDFPAGLTVNVSISGTVV
;
A
#
# COMPACT_ATOMS: atom_id res chain seq x y z
N MET A 1 67.13 -30.52 -31.46
CA MET A 1 66.27 -31.18 -30.46
C MET A 1 65.68 -30.12 -29.51
N PHE A 2 64.62 -29.40 -29.88
CA PHE A 2 64.08 -28.27 -29.09
C PHE A 2 62.54 -28.18 -29.09
N ARG A 3 61.81 -29.30 -28.98
CA ARG A 3 60.34 -29.33 -29.17
C ARG A 3 59.50 -29.59 -27.90
N GLY A 4 59.98 -29.22 -26.70
CA GLY A 4 59.30 -29.63 -25.45
C GLY A 4 58.88 -28.52 -24.47
N LYS A 5 59.53 -27.35 -24.48
CA LYS A 5 59.37 -26.38 -23.37
C LYS A 5 58.32 -25.29 -23.59
N SER A 6 57.88 -25.03 -24.82
CA SER A 6 56.94 -23.93 -25.12
C SER A 6 55.47 -24.26 -24.79
N LEU A 7 55.03 -25.51 -24.95
CA LEU A 7 53.65 -25.91 -24.65
C LEU A 7 53.31 -25.76 -23.16
N ASN A 8 54.21 -26.22 -22.29
CA ASN A 8 54.01 -26.13 -20.84
C ASN A 8 54.04 -24.68 -20.34
N PHE A 9 54.81 -23.82 -20.99
CA PHE A 9 54.87 -22.39 -20.69
C PHE A 9 53.53 -21.71 -20.99
N LEU A 10 52.95 -21.97 -22.17
CA LEU A 10 51.67 -21.39 -22.57
C LEU A 10 50.50 -21.86 -21.70
N VAL A 11 50.47 -23.15 -21.33
CA VAL A 11 49.41 -23.69 -20.46
C VAL A 11 49.52 -23.14 -19.03
N ASN A 12 50.72 -23.05 -18.47
CA ASN A 12 50.90 -22.50 -17.12
C ASN A 12 50.68 -20.97 -17.09
N PHE A 13 51.05 -20.28 -18.16
CA PHE A 13 50.78 -18.85 -18.32
C PHE A 13 49.27 -18.57 -18.43
N SER A 14 48.55 -19.34 -19.25
CA SER A 14 47.09 -19.28 -19.37
C SER A 14 46.37 -19.59 -18.06
N ARG A 15 46.80 -20.64 -17.33
CA ARG A 15 46.25 -21.01 -16.02
C ARG A 15 46.49 -19.93 -14.95
N ARG A 16 47.64 -19.24 -14.98
CA ARG A 16 47.88 -18.09 -14.08
C ARG A 16 46.95 -16.93 -14.41
N LEU A 17 46.86 -16.57 -15.69
CA LEU A 17 46.04 -15.44 -16.14
C LEU A 17 44.56 -15.63 -15.78
N MET A 18 44.00 -16.83 -16.04
CA MET A 18 42.61 -17.14 -15.70
C MET A 18 42.35 -17.13 -14.20
N ARG A 19 43.24 -17.71 -13.40
CA ARG A 19 43.06 -17.83 -11.95
C ARG A 19 43.17 -16.46 -11.24
N ASP A 20 44.04 -15.59 -11.71
CA ASP A 20 44.20 -14.24 -11.16
C ASP A 20 43.04 -13.31 -11.58
N GLY A 21 42.50 -13.49 -12.80
CA GLY A 21 41.29 -12.81 -13.26
C GLY A 21 40.05 -13.18 -12.44
N LEU A 22 39.83 -14.48 -12.20
CA LEU A 22 38.73 -14.95 -11.34
C LEU A 22 38.88 -14.45 -9.90
N ARG A 23 40.09 -14.48 -9.32
CA ARG A 23 40.32 -13.95 -7.98
C ARG A 23 40.05 -12.46 -7.88
N LYS A 24 40.48 -11.65 -8.86
CA LYS A 24 40.18 -10.21 -8.90
C LYS A 24 38.69 -9.93 -9.06
N PHE A 25 37.98 -10.71 -9.88
CA PHE A 25 36.54 -10.56 -10.07
C PHE A 25 35.77 -10.88 -8.78
N VAL A 26 36.10 -11.98 -8.10
CA VAL A 26 35.49 -12.36 -6.81
C VAL A 26 35.86 -11.40 -5.67
N ALA A 27 37.06 -10.82 -5.69
CA ALA A 27 37.50 -9.84 -4.69
C ALA A 27 36.93 -8.42 -4.92
N ASN A 28 36.26 -8.16 -6.05
CA ASN A 28 35.78 -6.82 -6.39
C ASN A 28 34.44 -6.51 -5.70
N GLN A 29 34.50 -5.87 -4.55
CA GLN A 29 33.31 -5.54 -3.73
C GLN A 29 32.53 -4.31 -4.21
N THR A 30 33.05 -3.58 -5.21
CA THR A 30 32.47 -2.31 -5.68
C THR A 30 31.07 -2.47 -6.26
N GLY A 31 30.68 -3.67 -6.70
CA GLY A 31 29.34 -3.98 -7.21
C GLY A 31 28.37 -4.55 -6.16
N ALA A 32 28.85 -4.94 -4.97
CA ALA A 32 28.01 -5.58 -3.96
C ALA A 32 26.92 -4.65 -3.42
N VAL A 33 27.22 -3.35 -3.32
CA VAL A 33 26.25 -2.33 -2.86
C VAL A 33 25.07 -2.21 -3.84
N VAL A 34 25.33 -2.27 -5.15
CA VAL A 34 24.27 -2.19 -6.18
C VAL A 34 23.35 -3.42 -6.11
N LEU A 35 23.91 -4.61 -5.88
CA LEU A 35 23.13 -5.84 -5.73
C LEU A 35 22.27 -5.81 -4.47
N LEU A 36 22.83 -5.42 -3.32
CA LEU A 36 22.09 -5.30 -2.06
C LEU A 36 21.03 -4.20 -2.13
N PHE A 37 21.34 -3.07 -2.76
CA PHE A 37 20.39 -1.99 -2.99
C PHE A 37 19.22 -2.45 -3.86
N GLY A 38 19.49 -3.09 -5.00
CA GLY A 38 18.44 -3.63 -5.88
C GLY A 38 17.56 -4.68 -5.19
N LEU A 39 18.18 -5.57 -4.41
CA LEU A 39 17.46 -6.61 -3.66
C LEU A 39 16.55 -6.02 -2.57
N THR A 40 17.03 -5.00 -1.85
CA THR A 40 16.27 -4.34 -0.78
C THR A 40 15.15 -3.44 -1.29
N LEU A 41 15.24 -2.95 -2.53
CA LEU A 41 14.21 -2.12 -3.15
C LEU A 41 12.87 -2.87 -3.33
N ILE A 42 12.92 -4.18 -3.58
CA ILE A 42 11.74 -5.04 -3.76
C ILE A 42 10.84 -5.05 -2.50
N PRO A 43 11.32 -5.47 -1.30
CA PRO A 43 10.49 -5.44 -0.10
C PRO A 43 10.10 -4.01 0.30
N LEU A 44 10.96 -3.01 0.03
CA LEU A 44 10.68 -1.61 0.37
C LEU A 44 9.48 -1.08 -0.43
N MET A 45 9.38 -1.41 -1.72
CA MET A 45 8.20 -1.09 -2.53
C MET A 45 6.95 -1.81 -2.03
N GLY A 46 7.06 -3.05 -1.55
CA GLY A 46 5.95 -3.76 -0.91
C GLY A 46 5.43 -3.04 0.33
N PHE A 47 6.33 -2.57 1.20
CA PHE A 47 5.94 -1.77 2.38
C PHE A 47 5.29 -0.44 2.01
N VAL A 48 5.84 0.26 1.01
CA VAL A 48 5.27 1.53 0.54
C VAL A 48 3.88 1.32 -0.05
N GLY A 49 3.70 0.31 -0.91
CA GLY A 49 2.39 -0.04 -1.45
C GLY A 49 1.37 -0.35 -0.36
N GLY A 50 1.73 -1.23 0.58
CA GLY A 50 0.84 -1.57 1.71
C GLY A 50 0.50 -0.37 2.59
N ALA A 51 1.43 0.57 2.79
CA ALA A 51 1.17 1.80 3.54
C ALA A 51 0.17 2.72 2.81
N ILE A 52 0.29 2.84 1.48
CA ILE A 52 -0.64 3.63 0.66
C ILE A 52 -2.04 3.02 0.69
N ASP A 53 -2.14 1.70 0.50
CA ASP A 53 -3.41 0.98 0.53
C ASP A 53 -4.10 1.13 1.89
N TYR A 54 -3.34 0.99 2.98
CA TYR A 54 -3.85 1.21 4.33
C TYR A 54 -4.30 2.66 4.55
N ALA A 55 -3.53 3.65 4.10
CA ALA A 55 -3.89 5.05 4.21
C ALA A 55 -5.19 5.36 3.45
N TYR A 56 -5.39 4.77 2.27
CA TYR A 56 -6.63 4.89 1.51
C TYR A 56 -7.81 4.28 2.27
N ALA A 57 -7.68 3.05 2.76
CA ALA A 57 -8.73 2.40 3.54
C ALA A 57 -9.09 3.19 4.81
N TYR A 58 -8.09 3.72 5.51
CA TYR A 58 -8.28 4.54 6.69
C TYR A 58 -9.02 5.84 6.39
N ARG A 59 -8.66 6.53 5.30
CA ARG A 59 -9.35 7.76 4.86
C ARG A 59 -10.82 7.50 4.52
N THR A 60 -11.11 6.40 3.81
CA THR A 60 -12.48 6.00 3.51
C THR A 60 -13.28 5.76 4.78
N ARG A 61 -12.72 5.05 5.77
CA ARG A 61 -13.35 4.83 7.06
C ARG A 61 -13.63 6.13 7.81
N ALA A 62 -12.65 7.02 7.87
CA ALA A 62 -12.82 8.32 8.53
C ALA A 62 -13.93 9.15 7.86
N LYS A 63 -14.00 9.14 6.53
CA LYS A 63 -15.05 9.83 5.78
C LYS A 63 -16.45 9.25 6.06
N MET A 64 -16.58 7.92 6.12
CA MET A 64 -17.85 7.27 6.51
C MET A 64 -18.29 7.68 7.91
N GLN A 65 -17.36 7.70 8.88
CA GLN A 65 -17.65 8.07 10.25
C GLN A 65 -18.12 9.52 10.35
N ASN A 66 -17.43 10.45 9.67
CA ASN A 66 -17.85 11.85 9.63
C ASN A 66 -19.25 12.02 9.02
N ALA A 67 -19.56 11.28 7.95
CA ALA A 67 -20.89 11.31 7.33
C ALA A 67 -21.96 10.72 8.26
N LEU A 68 -21.64 9.65 9.00
CA LEU A 68 -22.51 9.03 9.99
C LEU A 68 -22.80 9.98 11.17
N ASP A 69 -21.78 10.67 11.69
CA ASP A 69 -21.95 11.63 12.78
C ASP A 69 -22.85 12.81 12.35
N ALA A 70 -22.66 13.31 11.13
CA ALA A 70 -23.53 14.33 10.55
C ALA A 70 -24.98 13.83 10.37
N ALA A 71 -25.15 12.59 9.91
CA ALA A 71 -26.46 11.96 9.76
C ALA A 71 -27.17 11.78 11.12
N ALA A 72 -26.44 11.37 12.16
CA ALA A 72 -26.97 11.23 13.52
C ALA A 72 -27.43 12.58 14.08
N LEU A 73 -26.65 13.65 13.88
CA LEU A 73 -27.03 15.00 14.29
C LEU A 73 -28.28 15.50 13.54
N ALA A 74 -28.37 15.21 12.24
CA ALA A 74 -29.54 15.55 11.44
C ALA A 74 -30.80 14.79 11.89
N ALA A 75 -30.68 13.48 12.12
CA ALA A 75 -31.76 12.65 12.65
C ALA A 75 -32.24 13.16 14.00
N GLY A 76 -31.32 13.42 14.94
CA GLY A 76 -31.64 13.92 16.28
C GLY A 76 -32.39 15.25 16.23
N ARG A 77 -31.97 16.18 15.36
CA ARG A 77 -32.65 17.46 15.18
C ARG A 77 -34.07 17.31 14.65
N VAL A 78 -34.31 16.36 13.73
CA VAL A 78 -35.66 16.14 13.19
C VAL A 78 -36.55 15.46 14.22
N LEU A 79 -36.03 14.49 14.97
CA LEU A 79 -36.77 13.85 16.07
C LEU A 79 -37.22 14.88 17.13
N GLU A 80 -36.38 15.88 17.46
CA GLU A 80 -36.74 16.96 18.38
C GLU A 80 -37.89 17.84 17.85
N ILE A 81 -37.94 18.09 16.53
CA ILE A 81 -38.92 19.02 15.93
C ILE A 81 -40.24 18.33 15.60
N SER A 82 -40.20 17.15 14.96
CA SER A 82 -41.39 16.50 14.40
C SER A 82 -41.79 15.21 15.10
N ALA A 83 -40.97 14.67 16.01
CA ALA A 83 -41.15 13.36 16.66
C ALA A 83 -41.43 12.21 15.68
N SER A 84 -41.15 12.41 14.38
CA SER A 84 -41.42 11.46 13.31
C SER A 84 -40.15 10.70 12.94
N GLU A 85 -40.20 9.38 13.14
CA GLU A 85 -39.08 8.50 12.81
C GLU A 85 -38.83 8.43 11.29
N SER A 86 -39.87 8.53 10.45
CA SER A 86 -39.69 8.51 8.99
C SER A 86 -38.94 9.75 8.50
N ASP A 87 -39.29 10.91 9.04
CA ASP A 87 -38.69 12.18 8.62
C ASP A 87 -37.23 12.26 9.09
N ALA A 88 -36.95 11.71 10.28
CA ALA A 88 -35.60 11.62 10.81
C ALA A 88 -34.73 10.66 9.99
N GLN A 89 -35.29 9.53 9.53
CA GLN A 89 -34.58 8.61 8.63
C GLN A 89 -34.27 9.26 7.28
N GLU A 90 -35.22 9.98 6.69
CA GLU A 90 -35.02 10.69 5.41
C GLU A 90 -33.96 11.80 5.55
N ALA A 91 -33.99 12.57 6.64
CA ALA A 91 -33.00 13.60 6.89
C ALA A 91 -31.59 13.01 7.08
N ALA A 92 -31.49 11.89 7.80
CA ALA A 92 -30.24 11.19 8.03
C ALA A 92 -29.62 10.68 6.72
N THR A 93 -30.41 10.01 5.87
CA THR A 93 -29.92 9.47 4.59
C THR A 93 -29.47 10.59 3.67
N LYS A 94 -30.26 11.67 3.55
CA LYS A 94 -29.91 12.83 2.73
C LYS A 94 -28.60 13.50 3.17
N VAL A 95 -28.40 13.69 4.48
CA VAL A 95 -27.18 14.28 5.02
C VAL A 95 -25.99 13.33 4.86
N MET A 96 -26.19 12.03 5.07
CA MET A 96 -25.16 11.03 4.84
C MET A 96 -24.67 11.04 3.39
N ASP A 97 -25.58 10.98 2.43
CA ASP A 97 -25.26 10.99 0.99
C ASP A 97 -24.53 12.28 0.57
N ALA A 98 -24.97 13.43 1.10
CA ALA A 98 -24.32 14.71 0.84
C ALA A 98 -22.87 14.77 1.36
N ASN A 99 -22.57 14.11 2.48
CA ASN A 99 -21.23 14.10 3.09
C ASN A 99 -20.29 13.04 2.48
N LEU A 100 -20.82 11.95 1.93
CA LEU A 100 -20.01 10.92 1.27
C LEU A 100 -19.44 11.40 -0.07
N GLY A 101 -20.20 12.19 -0.84
CA GLY A 101 -19.76 12.79 -2.10
C GLY A 101 -19.50 11.78 -3.24
N PRO A 102 -19.16 12.27 -4.45
CA PRO A 102 -19.07 11.45 -5.66
C PRO A 102 -17.87 10.48 -5.68
N ASP A 103 -16.82 10.78 -4.91
CA ASP A 103 -15.57 9.98 -4.88
C ASP A 103 -15.66 8.77 -3.93
N PHE A 104 -16.83 8.53 -3.34
CA PHE A 104 -17.03 7.41 -2.43
C PHE A 104 -17.16 6.09 -3.21
N PRO A 105 -16.53 4.98 -2.78
CA PRO A 105 -16.57 3.71 -3.52
C PRO A 105 -18.00 3.25 -3.82
N ALA A 106 -18.31 3.01 -5.11
CA ALA A 106 -19.61 2.54 -5.56
C ALA A 106 -19.85 1.09 -5.08
N GLY A 107 -20.98 0.86 -4.42
CA GLY A 107 -21.38 -0.47 -3.91
C GLY A 107 -21.79 -0.52 -2.43
N LEU A 108 -21.81 0.62 -1.72
CA LEU A 108 -22.35 0.69 -0.36
C LEU A 108 -23.86 0.92 -0.40
N THR A 109 -24.64 -0.01 0.14
CA THR A 109 -26.06 0.22 0.47
C THR A 109 -26.14 0.81 1.87
N VAL A 110 -26.67 2.04 1.97
CA VAL A 110 -26.88 2.71 3.25
C VAL A 110 -28.27 2.34 3.78
N ASN A 111 -28.33 1.71 4.95
CA ASN A 111 -29.58 1.47 5.66
C ASN A 111 -29.54 2.22 7.00
N VAL A 112 -30.42 3.21 7.18
CA VAL A 112 -30.54 3.97 8.42
C VAL A 112 -31.73 3.43 9.20
N SER A 113 -31.47 2.77 10.32
CA SER A 113 -32.50 2.34 11.27
C SER A 113 -32.35 3.13 12.57
N ILE A 114 -33.42 3.78 13.00
CA ILE A 114 -33.51 4.41 14.32
C ILE A 114 -34.04 3.33 15.27
N SER A 115 -33.26 2.98 16.29
CA SER A 115 -33.63 1.98 17.28
C SER A 115 -33.61 2.61 18.67
N GLY A 116 -34.78 2.96 19.18
CA GLY A 116 -34.97 3.53 20.52
C GLY A 116 -36.31 4.26 20.64
N THR A 117 -36.97 4.14 21.79
CA THR A 117 -38.21 4.89 22.07
C THR A 117 -37.85 6.35 22.36
N VAL A 118 -38.41 7.28 21.60
CA VAL A 118 -38.42 8.71 21.96
C VAL A 118 -39.35 8.85 23.16
N VAL A 119 -38.78 9.08 24.35
CA VAL A 119 -39.53 9.32 25.60
C VAL A 119 -39.69 10.82 25.81
#